data_AF-A0A9Q7TV41-F1
#
_entry.id   AF-A0A9Q7TV41-F1
#
_cell.length_a   1.000
_cell.length_b   1.000
_cell.length_c   1.000
_cell.angle_alpha   90.00
_cell.angle_beta   90.00
_cell.angle_gamma   90.00
#
_symmetry.space_group_name_H-M   'P 1'
#
loop_
_entity.id
_entity.type
_entity.pdbx_description
1 polymer ?
#
loop_
_entity_poly.entity_id
_entity_poly.type
_entity_poly.pdbx_seq_one_letter_code
_entity_poly.pdbx_strand_id
1 'polypeptide(L)'
;MKKFSNQFFTLLLVLLSIGAFDLHALLGHATGSSASVWPAASAAPLYSASQASNPQTRPRKPRAGIVIKDSSTLQKAPKKTIATGGSKSSGPAFENPNGRLGMKVQLKMLGRNQDADPLMLYQRHINKATSKPASILSRSGPTQEQMQQALERRKISILQRRGLLSEDSTLSAREGARHTKPRQGYTSHAKSGGDMRRRFLSSIMDDLFGRTGLEGGSKAKSTIQQVANEGYSEIDLIASSSDNLTLASAPTAVQSTGLNIESNDIGYVADIQIGSQNETFRMLIDSGSADTWVPSTACQACGDTHRKLGKSTSDTFVGLKTPFSIQYGTGNVSGNLARDEMEIASLNLASYTFAVTKQESSDFANETVPFDGLMGLARSELSNAGQPTPIDALYAEGKVQAPVMGYHLGRIADGYNDGEVTFGGVDLAKYSGKITEIDNVSTKGFWEASIDAITVGGTDLDLPGRTAILDTGTTLIVAPEADADAVHAQIPGSKSDGQGGYTIPCTTTKQLAFTFGEVEFPVDTRDLLFLPVDQNDLLGDCVSAISAGNVGQRNEWLVGATFLKNVYFATNTEANKIGLARLNTTDTSSQGNNGTTAAKRCFEAR
;
A
#
# COMPACT_ATOMS: atom_id res chain seq x y z
N MET A 1 -0.09 43.62 -31.61
CA MET A 1 0.25 43.42 -30.18
C MET A 1 1.21 44.51 -29.72
N LYS A 2 0.72 45.69 -29.38
CA LYS A 2 1.51 46.78 -28.78
C LYS A 2 0.67 47.38 -27.65
N LYS A 3 1.33 47.58 -26.50
CA LYS A 3 0.84 48.09 -25.21
C LYS A 3 0.10 47.08 -24.31
N PHE A 4 0.85 46.12 -23.78
CA PHE A 4 0.53 45.63 -22.43
C PHE A 4 1.19 46.57 -21.42
N SER A 5 0.40 47.08 -20.47
CA SER A 5 0.85 47.98 -19.40
C SER A 5 1.81 47.23 -18.46
N ASN A 6 2.84 47.91 -17.94
CA ASN A 6 3.73 47.35 -16.91
C ASN A 6 2.96 46.76 -15.71
N GLN A 7 1.78 47.31 -15.39
CA GLN A 7 0.91 46.79 -14.33
C GLN A 7 0.38 45.38 -14.61
N PHE A 8 0.18 45.02 -15.87
CA PHE A 8 -0.26 43.67 -16.25
C PHE A 8 0.88 42.66 -16.07
N PHE A 9 2.11 43.07 -16.36
CA PHE A 9 3.30 42.24 -16.15
C PHE A 9 3.59 42.04 -14.66
N THR A 10 3.41 43.08 -13.84
CA THR A 10 3.54 42.97 -12.39
C THR A 10 2.47 42.08 -11.79
N LEU A 11 1.22 42.18 -12.23
CA LEU A 11 0.13 41.30 -11.79
C LEU A 11 0.39 39.84 -12.19
N LEU A 12 0.86 39.60 -13.42
CA LEU A 12 1.20 38.26 -13.91
C LEU A 12 2.37 37.65 -13.11
N LEU A 13 3.41 38.43 -12.80
CA LEU A 13 4.53 37.99 -11.97
C LEU A 13 4.10 37.69 -10.53
N VAL A 14 3.19 38.49 -9.96
CA VAL A 14 2.63 38.23 -8.63
C VAL A 14 1.80 36.93 -8.64
N LEU A 15 0.95 36.72 -9.66
CA LEU A 15 0.15 35.51 -9.81
C LEU A 15 0.98 34.24 -10.02
N LEU A 16 2.09 34.34 -10.78
CA LEU A 16 3.07 33.25 -10.94
C LEU A 16 3.80 32.95 -9.62
N SER A 17 4.11 33.98 -8.81
CA SER A 17 4.83 33.81 -7.54
C SER A 17 4.02 33.17 -6.41
N ILE A 18 2.68 33.20 -6.50
CA ILE A 18 1.78 32.58 -5.52
C ILE A 18 1.17 31.26 -6.01
N GLY A 19 1.66 30.70 -7.11
CA GLY A 19 1.17 29.43 -7.67
C GLY A 19 -0.28 29.46 -8.16
N ALA A 20 -0.87 30.65 -8.33
CA ALA A 20 -2.27 30.80 -8.75
C ALA A 20 -2.46 30.73 -10.28
N PHE A 21 -1.37 30.67 -11.04
CA PHE A 21 -1.39 30.68 -12.51
C PHE A 21 -0.24 29.84 -13.09
N ASP A 22 -0.56 28.93 -14.02
CA ASP A 22 0.41 28.17 -14.80
C ASP A 22 0.61 28.81 -16.18
N LEU A 23 1.85 29.18 -16.51
CA LEU A 23 2.23 29.75 -17.80
C LEU A 23 2.10 28.74 -18.96
N HIS A 24 2.19 27.43 -18.67
CA HIS A 24 1.99 26.37 -19.67
C HIS A 24 0.53 26.29 -20.14
N ALA A 25 -0.44 26.55 -19.26
CA ALA A 25 -1.86 26.55 -19.62
C ALA A 25 -2.22 27.67 -20.64
N LEU A 26 -1.53 28.82 -20.57
CA LEU A 26 -1.73 29.93 -21.51
C LEU A 26 -1.08 29.66 -22.88
N LEU A 27 0.08 29.00 -22.89
CA LEU A 27 0.76 28.59 -24.12
C LEU A 27 0.01 27.45 -24.83
N GLY A 28 -0.65 26.56 -24.08
CA GLY A 28 -1.51 25.51 -24.66
C GLY A 28 -2.73 26.08 -25.39
N HIS A 29 -3.39 27.09 -24.81
CA HIS A 29 -4.51 27.79 -25.45
C HIS A 29 -4.10 28.58 -26.70
N ALA A 30 -2.87 29.09 -26.76
CA ALA A 30 -2.37 29.86 -27.91
C ALA A 30 -1.83 28.98 -29.05
N THR A 31 -1.54 27.70 -28.80
CA THR A 31 -0.93 26.78 -29.78
C THR A 31 -1.85 25.67 -30.26
N GLY A 32 -3.08 25.57 -29.75
CA GLY A 32 -4.00 24.49 -30.12
C GLY A 32 -3.49 23.11 -29.72
N SER A 33 -2.55 23.03 -28.76
CA SER A 33 -2.19 21.75 -28.16
C SER A 33 -3.38 21.28 -27.32
N SER A 34 -3.85 20.05 -27.57
CA SER A 34 -4.80 19.39 -26.66
C SER A 34 -4.27 19.50 -25.23
N ALA A 35 -5.13 19.90 -24.29
CA ALA A 35 -4.78 19.88 -22.87
C ALA A 35 -4.24 18.48 -22.50
N SER A 36 -3.17 18.41 -21.72
CA SER A 36 -2.59 17.16 -21.25
C SER A 36 -3.67 16.33 -20.55
N VAL A 37 -3.79 15.03 -20.86
CA VAL A 37 -4.65 14.08 -20.12
C VAL A 37 -4.18 13.94 -18.67
N TRP A 38 -2.94 14.34 -18.39
CA TRP A 38 -2.30 14.34 -17.07
C TRP A 38 -1.97 15.78 -16.65
N PRO A 39 -2.93 16.54 -16.12
CA PRO A 39 -2.64 17.83 -15.51
C PRO A 39 -1.82 17.62 -14.22
N ALA A 40 -0.89 18.52 -13.95
CA ALA A 40 -0.27 18.57 -12.64
C ALA A 40 -1.33 18.93 -11.59
N ALA A 41 -1.25 18.32 -10.42
CA ALA A 41 -2.15 18.66 -9.33
C ALA A 41 -2.01 20.15 -8.98
N SER A 42 -3.13 20.84 -9.01
CA SER A 42 -3.20 22.29 -8.74
C SER A 42 -4.51 22.62 -8.06
N ALA A 43 -4.49 23.65 -7.22
CA ALA A 43 -5.71 24.13 -6.57
C ALA A 43 -6.77 24.43 -7.63
N ALA A 44 -8.00 23.96 -7.43
CA ALA A 44 -9.10 24.32 -8.31
C ALA A 44 -9.24 25.84 -8.34
N PRO A 45 -9.30 26.48 -9.51
CA PRO A 45 -9.50 27.92 -9.58
C PRO A 45 -10.85 28.22 -8.95
N LEU A 46 -10.90 29.23 -8.08
CA LEU A 46 -12.12 29.72 -7.43
C LEU A 46 -13.06 30.38 -8.45
N TYR A 47 -13.58 29.61 -9.40
CA TYR A 47 -14.71 30.04 -10.23
C TYR A 47 -15.96 29.40 -9.67
N SER A 48 -16.66 30.16 -8.83
CA SER A 48 -18.03 29.84 -8.45
C SER A 48 -18.88 29.72 -9.70
N ALA A 49 -19.46 28.54 -9.95
CA ALA A 49 -20.63 28.44 -10.80
C ALA A 49 -21.71 29.37 -10.22
N SER A 50 -21.97 30.48 -10.90
CA SER A 50 -22.96 31.46 -10.47
C SER A 50 -24.37 30.89 -10.65
N GLN A 51 -24.87 30.17 -9.64
CA GLN A 51 -26.31 30.12 -9.39
C GLN A 51 -26.61 31.01 -8.19
N ALA A 52 -27.22 32.15 -8.50
CA ALA A 52 -27.63 33.13 -7.52
C ALA A 52 -28.60 32.52 -6.51
N SER A 53 -28.18 32.44 -5.25
CA SER A 53 -29.08 32.36 -4.10
C SER A 53 -28.59 33.32 -3.01
N ASN A 54 -29.51 34.17 -2.57
CA ASN A 54 -29.28 35.26 -1.63
C ASN A 54 -28.71 34.75 -0.29
N PRO A 55 -27.69 35.40 0.30
CA PRO A 55 -27.18 35.02 1.61
C PRO A 55 -28.14 35.51 2.71
N GLN A 56 -28.88 34.59 3.34
CA GLN A 56 -29.49 34.84 4.64
C GLN A 56 -28.46 34.63 5.75
N THR A 57 -28.10 35.73 6.40
CA THR A 57 -27.26 35.78 7.60
C THR A 57 -28.00 35.14 8.79
N ARG A 58 -27.46 34.06 9.37
CA ARG A 58 -27.89 33.54 10.69
C ARG A 58 -27.03 34.12 11.81
N PRO A 59 -27.59 34.54 12.96
CA PRO A 59 -26.84 35.11 14.06
C PRO A 59 -26.11 34.02 14.88
N ARG A 60 -24.81 34.22 15.14
CA ARG A 60 -24.01 33.41 16.06
C ARG A 60 -24.46 33.65 17.51
N LYS A 61 -24.71 32.58 18.28
CA LYS A 61 -24.85 32.63 19.75
C LYS A 61 -23.46 32.67 20.41
N PRO A 62 -23.29 33.40 21.54
CA PRO A 62 -22.00 33.54 22.22
C PRO A 62 -21.61 32.28 23.01
N ARG A 63 -20.31 31.95 22.99
CA ARG A 63 -19.68 30.91 23.81
C ARG A 63 -19.44 31.44 25.23
N ALA A 64 -19.86 30.70 26.25
CA ALA A 64 -19.51 30.95 27.65
C ALA A 64 -18.22 30.19 27.99
N GLY A 65 -17.18 30.92 28.40
CA GLY A 65 -15.94 30.35 28.94
C GLY A 65 -16.02 30.25 30.46
N ILE A 66 -15.58 29.12 31.03
CA ILE A 66 -15.37 28.96 32.46
C ILE A 66 -13.86 29.00 32.71
N VAL A 67 -13.44 29.96 33.53
CA VAL A 67 -12.10 30.09 34.09
C VAL A 67 -12.11 29.45 35.47
N ILE A 68 -11.23 28.47 35.72
CA ILE A 68 -10.97 27.95 37.07
C ILE A 68 -9.57 28.40 37.47
N LYS A 69 -9.49 29.14 38.58
CA LYS A 69 -8.27 29.62 39.22
C LYS A 69 -7.86 28.65 40.33
N ASP A 70 -6.57 28.31 40.38
CA ASP A 70 -5.93 27.55 41.46
C ASP A 70 -5.88 28.35 42.77
N SER A 71 -6.05 27.65 43.90
CA SER A 71 -5.55 28.09 45.20
C SER A 71 -5.24 26.90 46.12
N SER A 72 -3.97 26.78 46.48
CA SER A 72 -3.39 25.87 47.47
C SER A 72 -3.50 26.41 48.90
N THR A 73 -3.81 25.57 49.90
CA THR A 73 -2.94 25.19 51.07
C THR A 73 -3.70 24.59 52.29
N LEU A 74 -3.30 23.37 52.66
CA LEU A 74 -3.03 22.77 54.00
C LEU A 74 -4.00 22.92 55.20
N GLN A 75 -4.39 21.77 55.78
CA GLN A 75 -4.16 21.41 57.20
C GLN A 75 -4.36 19.89 57.51
N LYS A 76 -3.65 19.38 58.51
CA LYS A 76 -3.43 17.96 58.89
C LYS A 76 -4.31 17.48 60.09
N ALA A 77 -4.83 16.24 60.00
CA ALA A 77 -4.96 15.15 61.03
C ALA A 77 -5.77 15.39 62.35
N PRO A 78 -6.40 14.36 63.01
CA PRO A 78 -5.80 13.04 63.31
C PRO A 78 -6.69 11.76 63.28
N LYS A 79 -5.98 10.65 63.49
CA LYS A 79 -6.28 9.20 63.47
C LYS A 79 -7.43 8.72 64.38
N LYS A 80 -8.10 7.64 63.96
CA LYS A 80 -8.52 6.52 64.85
C LYS A 80 -8.35 5.17 64.16
N THR A 81 -7.72 4.25 64.88
CA THR A 81 -7.35 2.88 64.51
C THR A 81 -8.38 1.92 65.10
N ILE A 82 -8.86 0.93 64.33
CA ILE A 82 -9.31 -0.38 64.82
C ILE A 82 -8.85 -1.44 63.80
N ALA A 83 -7.97 -2.34 64.25
CA ALA A 83 -7.66 -3.65 63.65
C ALA A 83 -8.65 -4.68 64.23
N THR A 84 -9.00 -5.84 63.66
CA THR A 84 -8.31 -6.95 62.95
C THR A 84 -9.42 -7.78 62.24
N GLY A 85 -9.23 -8.72 61.32
CA GLY A 85 -8.09 -9.36 60.67
C GLY A 85 -8.63 -10.29 59.56
N GLY A 86 -7.77 -10.67 58.60
CA GLY A 86 -8.14 -11.54 57.48
C GLY A 86 -7.05 -11.57 56.42
N SER A 87 -6.10 -12.49 56.59
CA SER A 87 -4.94 -12.71 55.72
C SER A 87 -5.32 -13.15 54.29
N LYS A 88 -4.73 -12.50 53.29
CA LYS A 88 -4.10 -13.11 52.09
C LYS A 88 -3.41 -12.02 51.26
N SER A 89 -2.09 -11.95 51.39
CA SER A 89 -1.22 -11.07 50.60
C SER A 89 -1.09 -11.57 49.16
N SER A 90 -1.33 -10.68 48.20
CA SER A 90 -0.85 -10.80 46.83
C SER A 90 -0.06 -9.55 46.50
N GLY A 91 1.26 -9.69 46.42
CA GLY A 91 2.20 -8.64 46.04
C GLY A 91 3.25 -9.20 45.06
N PRO A 92 3.66 -8.47 44.00
CA PRO A 92 4.34 -9.03 42.83
C PRO A 92 5.87 -8.96 42.87
N ALA A 93 6.51 -9.02 44.05
CA ALA A 93 7.97 -8.92 44.17
C ALA A 93 8.52 -9.89 45.23
N PHE A 94 9.68 -10.49 44.96
CA PHE A 94 10.47 -11.20 45.96
C PHE A 94 11.91 -10.70 45.96
N GLU A 95 12.53 -10.75 47.13
CA GLU A 95 13.88 -10.27 47.39
C GLU A 95 14.80 -11.47 47.58
N ASN A 96 15.86 -11.56 46.78
CA ASN A 96 16.86 -12.62 46.93
C ASN A 96 17.88 -12.27 48.04
N PRO A 97 18.66 -13.24 48.58
CA PRO A 97 19.53 -13.06 49.76
C PRO A 97 20.59 -11.95 49.66
N ASN A 98 20.79 -11.36 48.49
CA ASN A 98 21.75 -10.30 48.22
C ASN A 98 21.10 -8.90 48.02
N GLY A 99 19.84 -8.71 48.43
CA GLY A 99 19.21 -7.38 48.53
C GLY A 99 18.89 -6.69 47.20
N ARG A 100 18.64 -7.44 46.11
CA ARG A 100 18.16 -6.89 44.83
C ARG A 100 16.72 -7.32 44.57
N LEU A 101 15.84 -6.34 44.34
CA LEU A 101 14.43 -6.52 43.98
C LEU A 101 14.32 -7.13 42.58
N GLY A 102 13.66 -8.30 42.44
CA GLY A 102 13.36 -8.91 41.15
C GLY A 102 11.86 -8.93 40.86
N MET A 103 11.44 -8.42 39.69
CA MET A 103 10.09 -8.60 39.16
C MET A 103 9.95 -9.99 38.54
N LYS A 104 8.88 -10.72 38.86
CA LYS A 104 8.48 -11.90 38.05
C LYS A 104 7.98 -11.40 36.70
N VAL A 105 8.84 -11.42 35.69
CA VAL A 105 8.38 -11.44 34.30
C VAL A 105 7.80 -12.83 34.08
N GLN A 106 6.46 -12.93 33.99
CA GLN A 106 5.88 -14.09 33.34
C GLN A 106 6.29 -13.98 31.87
N LEU A 107 7.35 -14.72 31.50
CA LEU A 107 7.59 -15.03 30.10
C LEU A 107 6.42 -15.90 29.66
N LYS A 108 5.38 -15.25 29.11
CA LYS A 108 4.44 -15.94 28.25
C LYS A 108 5.32 -16.43 27.10
N MET A 109 5.54 -17.74 27.00
CA MET A 109 6.00 -18.28 25.73
C MET A 109 4.95 -17.84 24.71
N LEU A 110 5.30 -16.88 23.85
CA LEU A 110 4.63 -16.72 22.58
C LEU A 110 4.78 -18.09 21.92
N GLY A 111 3.69 -18.87 21.92
CA GLY A 111 3.62 -20.04 21.08
C GLY A 111 4.04 -19.58 19.70
N ARG A 112 5.08 -20.20 19.14
CA ARG A 112 5.59 -19.90 17.79
C ARG A 112 4.37 -19.90 16.87
N ASN A 113 3.92 -18.72 16.47
CA ASN A 113 2.65 -18.55 15.77
C ASN A 113 2.77 -19.36 14.49
N GLN A 114 2.06 -20.49 14.38
CA GLN A 114 2.14 -21.33 13.18
C GLN A 114 1.56 -20.60 11.96
N ASP A 115 0.85 -19.49 12.20
CA ASP A 115 0.32 -18.54 11.23
C ASP A 115 1.35 -17.52 10.69
N ALA A 116 2.56 -17.46 11.25
CA ALA A 116 3.63 -16.56 10.78
C ALA A 116 4.62 -17.23 9.80
N ASP A 117 4.29 -18.42 9.27
CA ASP A 117 5.10 -19.04 8.23
C ASP A 117 4.98 -18.25 6.91
N PRO A 118 6.10 -17.90 6.25
CA PRO A 118 6.08 -17.15 4.98
C PRO A 118 5.16 -17.75 3.91
N LEU A 119 5.10 -19.09 3.80
CA LEU A 119 4.27 -19.76 2.80
C LEU A 119 2.78 -19.71 3.16
N MET A 120 2.43 -19.64 4.45
CA MET A 120 1.04 -19.43 4.87
C MET A 120 0.59 -18.00 4.57
N LEU A 121 1.42 -17.00 4.87
CA LEU A 121 1.13 -15.60 4.54
C LEU A 121 0.98 -15.45 3.02
N TYR A 122 1.93 -15.97 2.26
CA TYR A 122 1.91 -15.98 0.80
C TYR A 122 0.63 -16.61 0.23
N GLN A 123 0.18 -17.74 0.77
CA GLN A 123 -1.09 -18.36 0.34
C GLN A 123 -2.30 -17.47 0.57
N ARG A 124 -2.33 -16.70 1.66
CA ARG A 124 -3.40 -15.73 1.91
C ARG A 124 -3.39 -14.63 0.85
N HIS A 125 -2.22 -14.14 0.44
CA HIS A 125 -2.11 -13.17 -0.66
C HIS A 125 -2.50 -13.77 -2.02
N ILE A 126 -2.19 -15.04 -2.31
CA ILE A 126 -2.68 -15.73 -3.52
C ILE A 126 -4.21 -15.83 -3.50
N ASN A 127 -4.78 -16.28 -2.38
CA ASN A 127 -6.23 -16.36 -2.22
C ASN A 127 -6.84 -14.96 -2.44
N LYS A 128 -6.29 -13.92 -1.79
CA LYS A 128 -6.69 -12.52 -1.97
C LYS A 128 -6.71 -12.09 -3.42
N ALA A 129 -5.63 -12.33 -4.13
CA ALA A 129 -5.46 -11.88 -5.50
C ALA A 129 -6.38 -12.62 -6.48
N THR A 130 -6.71 -13.89 -6.24
CA THR A 130 -7.52 -14.70 -7.17
C THR A 130 -9.03 -14.57 -6.95
N SER A 131 -9.50 -14.40 -5.72
CA SER A 131 -10.94 -14.24 -5.46
C SER A 131 -11.44 -12.80 -5.56
N LYS A 132 -10.58 -11.79 -5.39
CA LYS A 132 -10.97 -10.36 -5.51
C LYS A 132 -11.56 -10.05 -6.90
N PRO A 133 -10.85 -10.26 -8.02
CA PRO A 133 -11.40 -10.01 -9.35
C PRO A 133 -12.64 -10.85 -9.63
N ALA A 134 -12.63 -12.13 -9.22
CA ALA A 134 -13.74 -13.03 -9.50
C ALA A 134 -15.04 -12.60 -8.81
N SER A 135 -14.96 -12.19 -7.53
CA SER A 135 -16.12 -11.71 -6.76
C SER A 135 -16.66 -10.42 -7.35
N ILE A 136 -15.78 -9.45 -7.61
CA ILE A 136 -16.15 -8.16 -8.20
C ILE A 136 -16.81 -8.35 -9.57
N LEU A 137 -16.30 -9.28 -10.39
CA LEU A 137 -16.86 -9.58 -11.71
C LEU A 137 -18.11 -10.46 -11.69
N SER A 138 -18.62 -10.84 -10.50
CA SER A 138 -19.72 -11.80 -10.34
C SER A 138 -19.48 -13.11 -11.12
N ARG A 139 -18.21 -13.53 -11.20
CA ARG A 139 -17.79 -14.81 -11.80
C ARG A 139 -17.64 -15.88 -10.72
N SER A 140 -17.60 -17.14 -11.13
CA SER A 140 -17.24 -18.24 -10.24
C SER A 140 -15.76 -18.18 -9.89
N GLY A 141 -15.41 -17.50 -8.81
CA GLY A 141 -14.09 -17.54 -8.18
C GLY A 141 -13.91 -18.76 -7.28
N PRO A 142 -12.72 -18.94 -6.67
CA PRO A 142 -12.54 -19.98 -5.67
C PRO A 142 -13.49 -19.73 -4.48
N THR A 143 -14.24 -20.76 -4.08
CA THR A 143 -15.14 -20.69 -2.93
C THR A 143 -14.35 -20.52 -1.63
N GLN A 144 -15.01 -20.04 -0.57
CA GLN A 144 -14.38 -19.97 0.76
C GLN A 144 -13.81 -21.33 1.19
N GLU A 145 -14.54 -22.43 0.91
CA GLU A 145 -14.06 -23.80 1.17
C GLU A 145 -12.81 -24.13 0.36
N GLN A 146 -12.75 -23.77 -0.92
CA GLN A 146 -11.56 -23.99 -1.76
C GLN A 146 -10.36 -23.19 -1.27
N MET A 147 -10.56 -21.94 -0.84
CA MET A 147 -9.50 -21.11 -0.26
C MET A 147 -8.99 -21.67 1.07
N GLN A 148 -9.88 -22.17 1.93
CA GLN A 148 -9.50 -22.85 3.17
C GLN A 148 -8.77 -24.16 2.91
N GLN A 149 -9.22 -24.94 1.92
CA GLN A 149 -8.50 -26.14 1.49
C GLN A 149 -7.11 -25.81 0.93
N ALA A 150 -6.93 -24.68 0.23
CA ALA A 150 -5.62 -24.24 -0.22
C ALA A 150 -4.69 -23.93 0.96
N LEU A 151 -5.20 -23.24 1.99
CA LEU A 151 -4.46 -22.99 3.24
C LEU A 151 -4.09 -24.30 3.96
N GLU A 152 -5.00 -25.25 4.07
CA GLU A 152 -4.73 -26.55 4.70
C GLU A 152 -3.73 -27.40 3.89
N ARG A 153 -3.83 -27.42 2.55
CA ARG A 153 -2.84 -28.08 1.70
C ARG A 153 -1.45 -27.47 1.86
N ARG A 154 -1.37 -26.14 1.92
CA ARG A 154 -0.11 -25.42 2.18
C ARG A 154 0.46 -25.82 3.54
N LYS A 155 -0.36 -25.81 4.60
CA LYS A 155 0.02 -26.22 5.95
C LYS A 155 0.56 -27.65 6.01
N ILE A 156 -0.12 -28.60 5.36
CA ILE A 156 0.36 -29.99 5.26
C ILE A 156 1.72 -30.05 4.57
N SER A 157 1.88 -29.34 3.45
CA SER A 157 3.16 -29.32 2.72
C SER A 157 4.31 -28.73 3.53
N ILE A 158 4.04 -27.70 4.34
CA ILE A 158 5.02 -27.11 5.27
C ILE A 158 5.43 -28.14 6.33
N LEU A 159 4.46 -28.82 6.94
CA LEU A 159 4.71 -29.84 7.95
C LEU A 159 5.51 -31.03 7.39
N GLN A 160 5.21 -31.47 6.16
CA GLN A 160 5.96 -32.51 5.45
C GLN A 160 7.40 -32.07 5.18
N ARG A 161 7.62 -30.85 4.67
CA ARG A 161 8.98 -30.29 4.45
C ARG A 161 9.79 -30.20 5.74
N ARG A 162 9.15 -29.96 6.88
CA ARG A 162 9.79 -29.95 8.20
C ARG A 162 10.01 -31.35 8.80
N GLY A 163 9.59 -32.42 8.10
CA GLY A 163 9.67 -33.79 8.60
C GLY A 163 8.72 -34.08 9.78
N LEU A 164 7.70 -33.23 9.98
CA LEU A 164 6.74 -33.33 11.08
C LEU A 164 5.49 -34.15 10.73
N LEU A 165 5.32 -34.49 9.45
CA LEU A 165 4.34 -35.45 8.94
C LEU A 165 5.05 -36.45 8.03
N SER A 166 4.74 -37.74 8.17
CA SER A 166 5.16 -38.75 7.20
C SER A 166 4.37 -38.60 5.91
N GLU A 167 4.97 -38.99 4.77
CA GLU A 167 4.31 -38.96 3.44
C GLU A 167 3.03 -39.85 3.37
N ASP A 168 2.79 -40.69 4.38
CA ASP A 168 1.72 -41.71 4.42
C ASP A 168 0.39 -41.26 5.06
N SER A 169 0.26 -40.01 5.54
CA SER A 169 -0.98 -39.54 6.20
C SER A 169 -1.95 -38.80 5.27
N THR A 170 -2.04 -39.23 4.00
CA THR A 170 -3.08 -38.73 3.08
C THR A 170 -4.38 -39.54 3.24
N LEU A 171 -5.48 -38.82 3.45
CA LEU A 171 -6.82 -39.32 3.19
C LEU A 171 -6.87 -39.80 1.73
N SER A 172 -7.14 -41.09 1.54
CA SER A 172 -7.10 -41.77 0.25
C SER A 172 -8.09 -41.14 -0.75
N ALA A 173 -7.56 -40.49 -1.79
CA ALA A 173 -8.20 -40.48 -3.11
C ALA A 173 -7.45 -41.48 -3.99
N ARG A 174 -8.14 -42.56 -4.32
CA ARG A 174 -7.71 -43.66 -5.17
C ARG A 174 -7.49 -43.11 -6.59
N GLU A 175 -6.26 -43.14 -7.10
CA GLU A 175 -5.94 -43.48 -8.50
C GLU A 175 -4.42 -43.63 -8.65
N GLY A 176 -3.99 -44.77 -9.21
CA GLY A 176 -2.61 -45.22 -9.13
C GLY A 176 -1.72 -44.73 -10.27
N ALA A 177 -0.44 -44.52 -9.98
CA ALA A 177 0.68 -45.00 -10.80
C ALA A 177 2.05 -44.72 -10.14
N ARG A 178 2.76 -45.82 -9.87
CA ARG A 178 4.20 -46.08 -9.99
C ARG A 178 5.24 -45.06 -9.48
N HIS A 179 5.96 -45.55 -8.45
CA HIS A 179 7.31 -45.22 -8.01
C HIS A 179 8.32 -44.74 -9.07
N THR A 180 9.04 -43.67 -8.73
CA THR A 180 10.51 -43.57 -8.87
C THR A 180 11.09 -42.68 -7.75
N LYS A 181 12.01 -43.21 -6.94
CA LYS A 181 12.81 -42.44 -5.96
C LYS A 181 13.97 -41.72 -6.68
N PRO A 182 14.44 -40.58 -6.14
CA PRO A 182 15.87 -40.46 -5.92
C PRO A 182 16.26 -40.00 -4.51
N ARG A 183 17.52 -40.31 -4.20
CA ARG A 183 18.19 -40.37 -2.90
C ARG A 183 18.48 -38.99 -2.30
N GLN A 184 18.29 -38.92 -0.99
CA GLN A 184 18.63 -37.85 -0.05
C GLN A 184 20.13 -37.93 0.33
N GLY A 185 20.78 -36.77 0.46
CA GLY A 185 22.12 -36.63 1.05
C GLY A 185 22.32 -35.23 1.58
N TYR A 186 21.99 -35.01 2.86
CA TYR A 186 22.36 -33.81 3.61
C TYR A 186 23.27 -34.22 4.77
N THR A 187 24.47 -33.65 4.81
CA THR A 187 25.37 -33.71 5.97
C THR A 187 25.22 -32.42 6.78
N SER A 188 24.88 -32.55 8.05
CA SER A 188 24.77 -31.46 9.02
C SER A 188 26.11 -31.10 9.63
N HIS A 189 26.44 -29.81 9.71
CA HIS A 189 27.30 -29.29 10.79
C HIS A 189 26.81 -27.91 11.24
N ALA A 190 26.36 -27.86 12.49
CA ALA A 190 25.97 -26.65 13.20
C ALA A 190 27.15 -26.07 13.99
N LYS A 191 27.34 -24.74 13.95
CA LYS A 191 27.95 -23.98 15.05
C LYS A 191 27.35 -22.57 15.17
N SER A 192 26.52 -22.43 16.21
CA SER A 192 26.40 -21.32 17.17
C SER A 192 27.11 -20.00 16.85
N GLY A 193 26.33 -18.94 16.63
CA GLY A 193 26.78 -17.54 16.58
C GLY A 193 25.65 -16.52 16.67
N GLY A 194 24.63 -16.76 17.50
CA GLY A 194 23.42 -15.93 17.57
C GLY A 194 23.18 -15.36 18.96
N ASP A 195 23.95 -14.37 19.39
CA ASP A 195 23.55 -13.54 20.56
C ASP A 195 24.21 -12.15 20.64
N MET A 196 25.15 -11.84 19.74
CA MET A 196 25.82 -10.52 19.70
C MET A 196 25.25 -9.59 18.62
N ARG A 197 24.55 -10.12 17.61
CA ARG A 197 24.02 -9.34 16.46
C ARG A 197 22.75 -8.53 16.80
N ARG A 198 21.95 -8.96 17.78
CA ARG A 198 20.72 -8.26 18.18
C ARG A 198 20.94 -6.93 18.91
N ARG A 199 22.05 -6.79 19.67
CA ARG A 199 22.35 -5.55 20.42
C ARG A 199 23.03 -4.47 19.58
N PHE A 200 23.62 -4.86 18.44
CA PHE A 200 24.21 -3.92 17.49
C PHE A 200 23.16 -3.28 16.57
N LEU A 201 22.05 -3.99 16.30
CA LEU A 201 21.00 -3.50 15.40
C LEU A 201 20.04 -2.49 16.04
N SER A 202 19.86 -2.52 17.37
CA SER A 202 19.04 -1.49 18.04
C SER A 202 19.68 -0.10 18.01
N SER A 203 21.02 0.00 17.99
CA SER A 203 21.69 1.31 17.89
C SER A 203 21.74 1.87 16.47
N ILE A 204 21.54 1.03 15.44
CA ILE A 204 21.48 1.47 14.03
C ILE A 204 20.11 2.09 13.73
N MET A 205 19.03 1.55 14.31
CA MET A 205 17.69 2.13 14.15
C MET A 205 17.61 3.54 14.80
N ASP A 206 18.26 3.77 15.93
CA ASP A 206 18.31 5.12 16.54
C ASP A 206 19.16 6.13 15.74
N ASP A 207 20.20 5.67 15.02
CA ASP A 207 21.06 6.53 14.18
C ASP A 207 20.45 6.79 12.78
N LEU A 208 19.68 5.86 12.20
CA LEU A 208 19.04 6.05 10.88
C LEU A 208 17.82 6.98 10.92
N PHE A 209 17.07 7.01 12.02
CA PHE A 209 15.91 7.90 12.18
C PHE A 209 16.26 9.23 12.89
N GLY A 210 17.57 9.47 13.12
CA GLY A 210 18.05 10.48 14.06
C GLY A 210 19.18 11.37 13.56
N ARG A 211 19.15 11.89 12.32
CA ARG A 211 19.75 13.20 11.96
C ARG A 211 19.60 13.56 10.48
N THR A 212 19.15 14.79 10.23
CA THR A 212 19.27 15.52 8.97
C THR A 212 20.74 15.66 8.55
N GLY A 213 21.13 15.22 7.36
CA GLY A 213 22.49 15.44 6.85
C GLY A 213 22.73 14.91 5.45
N LEU A 214 22.95 15.83 4.52
CA LEU A 214 23.36 15.64 3.12
C LEU A 214 24.71 14.93 3.01
N GLU A 215 24.82 13.94 2.12
CA GLU A 215 25.91 13.74 1.15
C GLU A 215 25.73 12.38 0.43
N GLY A 216 25.47 12.42 -0.88
CA GLY A 216 25.26 11.22 -1.71
C GLY A 216 25.96 11.35 -3.04
N GLY A 217 26.72 10.32 -3.43
CA GLY A 217 27.41 10.25 -4.73
C GLY A 217 27.43 8.84 -5.32
N SER A 218 26.89 8.72 -6.53
CA SER A 218 27.13 7.70 -7.57
C SER A 218 26.68 6.25 -7.31
N LYS A 219 25.44 5.89 -7.70
CA LYS A 219 24.89 4.52 -7.55
C LYS A 219 23.81 4.12 -8.58
N ALA A 220 24.11 4.16 -9.88
CA ALA A 220 23.21 3.63 -10.93
C ALA A 220 23.65 2.26 -11.50
N LYS A 221 24.92 1.88 -11.31
CA LYS A 221 25.42 0.52 -11.63
C LYS A 221 25.33 -0.45 -10.45
N SER A 222 24.86 0.03 -9.30
CA SER A 222 24.94 -0.66 -8.01
C SER A 222 23.70 -1.46 -7.65
N THR A 223 22.50 -1.18 -8.20
CA THR A 223 21.27 -1.80 -7.70
C THR A 223 21.16 -3.29 -8.09
N ILE A 224 21.49 -3.65 -9.33
CA ILE A 224 21.50 -5.07 -9.79
C ILE A 224 22.68 -5.86 -9.16
N GLN A 225 23.81 -5.19 -8.90
CA GLN A 225 24.99 -5.83 -8.30
C GLN A 225 24.90 -5.92 -6.77
N GLN A 226 24.12 -5.04 -6.10
CA GLN A 226 23.94 -5.08 -4.64
C GLN A 226 23.12 -6.29 -4.20
N VAL A 227 22.01 -6.61 -4.87
CA VAL A 227 21.17 -7.78 -4.49
C VAL A 227 21.92 -9.10 -4.61
N ALA A 228 22.80 -9.23 -5.62
CA ALA A 228 23.60 -10.44 -5.83
C ALA A 228 24.50 -10.80 -4.63
N ASN A 229 24.90 -9.81 -3.83
CA ASN A 229 25.81 -10.00 -2.69
C ASN A 229 25.12 -9.77 -1.33
N GLU A 230 24.01 -9.04 -1.28
CA GLU A 230 23.33 -8.65 -0.03
C GLU A 230 22.14 -9.58 0.31
N GLY A 231 21.53 -10.24 -0.68
CA GLY A 231 20.40 -11.14 -0.48
C GLY A 231 19.10 -10.42 -0.13
N TYR A 232 18.25 -11.07 0.67
CA TYR A 232 17.01 -10.48 1.17
C TYR A 232 17.29 -9.33 2.15
N SER A 233 16.53 -8.24 2.03
CA SER A 233 16.70 -7.03 2.86
C SER A 233 16.46 -7.30 4.35
N GLU A 234 17.43 -6.96 5.20
CA GLU A 234 17.28 -7.06 6.66
C GLU A 234 16.16 -6.12 7.16
N ILE A 235 15.95 -4.97 6.53
CA ILE A 235 14.89 -4.01 6.90
C ILE A 235 13.52 -4.59 6.55
N ASP A 236 13.35 -5.19 5.37
CA ASP A 236 12.09 -5.83 4.99
C ASP A 236 11.78 -7.00 5.93
N LEU A 237 12.79 -7.76 6.37
CA LEU A 237 12.57 -8.85 7.30
C LEU A 237 12.08 -8.34 8.66
N ILE A 238 12.67 -7.26 9.17
CA ILE A 238 12.21 -6.62 10.41
C ILE A 238 10.76 -6.12 10.24
N ALA A 239 10.48 -5.42 9.14
CA ALA A 239 9.15 -4.88 8.85
C ALA A 239 8.09 -6.00 8.72
N SER A 240 8.44 -7.15 8.11
CA SER A 240 7.55 -8.32 7.99
C SER A 240 7.07 -8.90 9.33
N SER A 241 7.79 -8.59 10.41
CA SER A 241 7.47 -9.04 11.77
C SER A 241 6.81 -7.96 12.63
N SER A 242 6.55 -6.79 12.05
CA SER A 242 5.96 -5.63 12.72
C SER A 242 4.52 -5.42 12.26
N ASP A 243 3.64 -5.19 13.24
CA ASP A 243 2.24 -4.79 13.01
C ASP A 243 2.10 -3.25 12.86
N ASN A 244 3.20 -2.50 13.04
CA ASN A 244 3.20 -1.05 12.88
C ASN A 244 3.34 -0.62 11.42
N LEU A 245 2.68 0.50 11.10
CA LEU A 245 2.87 1.19 9.83
C LEU A 245 4.19 1.97 9.80
N THR A 246 4.88 1.94 8.66
CA THR A 246 5.98 2.86 8.37
C THR A 246 5.40 4.14 7.78
N LEU A 247 5.49 5.23 8.55
CA LEU A 247 4.84 6.49 8.20
C LEU A 247 5.48 7.14 6.97
N ALA A 248 4.64 7.71 6.10
CA ALA A 248 5.09 8.48 4.96
C ALA A 248 5.63 9.86 5.37
N SER A 249 6.59 10.35 4.59
CA SER A 249 7.04 11.73 4.63
C SER A 249 5.93 12.69 4.20
N ALA A 250 6.13 13.99 4.46
CA ALA A 250 5.19 15.01 4.02
C ALA A 250 5.04 14.97 2.48
N PRO A 251 3.81 15.08 1.96
CA PRO A 251 3.56 15.10 0.53
C PRO A 251 4.27 16.23 -0.22
N THR A 252 4.64 15.99 -1.48
CA THR A 252 5.33 16.95 -2.36
C THR A 252 4.38 17.72 -3.27
N ALA A 253 3.20 17.18 -3.61
CA ALA A 253 2.17 17.88 -4.36
C ALA A 253 1.02 18.39 -3.48
N VAL A 254 0.29 19.39 -4.01
CA VAL A 254 -1.01 19.81 -3.44
C VAL A 254 -2.06 18.74 -3.71
N GLN A 255 -3.11 18.69 -2.89
CA GLN A 255 -4.18 17.68 -3.03
C GLN A 255 -3.66 16.25 -2.93
N SER A 256 -2.57 16.07 -2.17
CA SER A 256 -1.95 14.79 -1.90
C SER A 256 -1.97 14.43 -0.41
N THR A 257 -1.89 13.13 -0.14
CA THR A 257 -1.68 12.60 1.21
C THR A 257 -0.64 11.48 1.16
N GLY A 258 0.11 11.31 2.26
CA GLY A 258 1.15 10.30 2.36
C GLY A 258 0.59 8.89 2.43
N LEU A 259 1.31 7.93 1.86
CA LEU A 259 0.98 6.50 1.89
C LEU A 259 1.87 5.78 2.90
N ASN A 260 1.32 5.51 4.08
CA ASN A 260 1.97 4.69 5.09
C ASN A 260 2.09 3.25 4.57
N ILE A 261 3.23 2.60 4.84
CA ILE A 261 3.47 1.23 4.38
C ILE A 261 3.12 0.25 5.50
N GLU A 262 2.32 -0.76 5.18
CA GLU A 262 2.07 -1.92 6.01
C GLU A 262 3.19 -2.94 5.84
N SER A 263 3.81 -3.33 6.95
CA SER A 263 4.77 -4.43 7.03
C SER A 263 5.88 -4.32 5.97
N ASN A 264 6.20 -5.39 5.24
CA ASN A 264 7.15 -5.42 4.13
C ASN A 264 6.49 -5.11 2.77
N ASP A 265 5.91 -3.91 2.63
CA ASP A 265 5.24 -3.44 1.41
C ASP A 265 3.98 -4.23 1.02
N ILE A 266 3.25 -4.78 2.00
CA ILE A 266 2.08 -5.63 1.72
C ILE A 266 0.76 -4.85 1.55
N GLY A 267 0.75 -3.57 1.94
CA GLY A 267 -0.38 -2.66 1.84
C GLY A 267 0.04 -1.20 1.99
N TYR A 268 -0.78 -0.28 1.44
CA TYR A 268 -0.52 1.16 1.46
C TYR A 268 -1.76 1.89 1.99
N VAL A 269 -1.55 2.64 3.07
CA VAL A 269 -2.62 3.19 3.91
C VAL A 269 -2.51 4.70 3.97
N ALA A 270 -3.61 5.40 3.69
CA ALA A 270 -3.70 6.85 3.82
C ALA A 270 -4.56 7.25 5.02
N ASP A 271 -4.21 8.36 5.66
CA ASP A 271 -5.02 8.98 6.69
C ASP A 271 -6.07 9.90 6.06
N ILE A 272 -7.36 9.63 6.31
CA ILE A 272 -8.51 10.35 5.75
C ILE A 272 -9.39 10.84 6.89
N GLN A 273 -9.84 12.10 6.83
CA GLN A 273 -10.72 12.67 7.85
C GLN A 273 -12.18 12.41 7.47
N ILE A 274 -12.98 11.85 8.39
CA ILE A 274 -14.39 11.51 8.14
C ILE A 274 -15.28 12.00 9.30
N GLY A 275 -16.44 12.53 8.93
CA GLY A 275 -17.48 13.05 9.81
C GLY A 275 -17.19 14.45 10.36
N SER A 276 -18.22 15.11 10.89
CA SER A 276 -18.18 16.47 11.45
C SER A 276 -17.13 16.76 12.55
N GLN A 277 -16.49 15.72 13.11
CA GLN A 277 -15.43 15.86 14.11
C GLN A 277 -14.03 15.72 13.50
N ASN A 278 -13.95 15.52 12.18
CA ASN A 278 -12.71 15.26 11.43
C ASN A 278 -11.88 14.13 12.05
N GLU A 279 -12.54 13.02 12.42
CA GLU A 279 -11.80 11.87 12.94
C GLU A 279 -10.96 11.26 11.82
N THR A 280 -9.69 10.99 12.11
CA THR A 280 -8.80 10.30 11.17
C THR A 280 -9.11 8.82 11.15
N PHE A 281 -9.43 8.31 9.96
CA PHE A 281 -9.52 6.91 9.60
C PHE A 281 -8.33 6.54 8.72
N ARG A 282 -7.73 5.39 9.01
CA ARG A 282 -6.71 4.77 8.18
C ARG A 282 -7.38 3.96 7.09
N MET A 283 -7.17 4.35 5.84
CA MET A 283 -7.84 3.77 4.68
C MET A 283 -6.84 3.04 3.79
N LEU A 284 -7.04 1.75 3.55
CA LEU A 284 -6.32 1.02 2.52
C LEU A 284 -6.67 1.60 1.15
N ILE A 285 -5.65 1.98 0.36
CA ILE A 285 -5.82 2.63 -0.94
C ILE A 285 -5.86 1.57 -2.03
N ASP A 286 -7.02 1.42 -2.68
CA ASP A 286 -7.31 0.29 -3.54
C ASP A 286 -7.81 0.70 -4.94
N SER A 287 -6.92 0.70 -5.94
CA SER A 287 -7.27 0.93 -7.35
C SER A 287 -7.95 -0.28 -8.03
N GLY A 288 -8.05 -1.42 -7.35
CA GLY A 288 -8.69 -2.64 -7.83
C GLY A 288 -10.12 -2.84 -7.33
N SER A 289 -10.71 -1.88 -6.62
CA SER A 289 -12.14 -1.86 -6.29
C SER A 289 -12.70 -0.43 -6.31
N ALA A 290 -14.02 -0.26 -6.27
CA ALA A 290 -14.66 1.06 -6.38
C ALA A 290 -15.55 1.43 -5.18
N ASP A 291 -15.57 0.61 -4.12
CA ASP A 291 -16.37 0.88 -2.93
C ASP A 291 -15.50 1.38 -1.78
N THR A 292 -15.90 2.52 -1.21
CA THR A 292 -15.31 3.03 0.03
C THR A 292 -16.17 2.62 1.22
N TRP A 293 -15.54 2.08 2.28
CA TRP A 293 -16.24 1.70 3.50
C TRP A 293 -15.40 1.85 4.77
N VAL A 294 -16.08 2.06 5.89
CA VAL A 294 -15.53 2.08 7.26
C VAL A 294 -16.47 1.37 8.23
N PRO A 295 -16.01 0.92 9.41
CA PRO A 295 -16.89 0.24 10.35
C PRO A 295 -17.87 1.18 11.03
N SER A 296 -19.09 0.70 11.23
CA SER A 296 -20.11 1.44 11.97
C SER A 296 -19.91 1.34 13.48
N THR A 297 -20.32 2.36 14.24
CA THR A 297 -20.46 2.23 15.71
C THR A 297 -21.50 1.19 16.12
N ALA A 298 -22.37 0.77 15.20
CA ALA A 298 -23.30 -0.34 15.38
C ALA A 298 -22.71 -1.72 15.01
N CYS A 299 -21.44 -1.80 14.60
CA CYS A 299 -20.82 -3.05 14.21
C CYS A 299 -20.55 -3.95 15.43
N GLN A 300 -20.96 -5.21 15.33
CA GLN A 300 -20.81 -6.22 16.38
C GLN A 300 -19.67 -7.21 16.12
N ALA A 301 -19.17 -7.26 14.88
CA ALA A 301 -18.09 -8.13 14.43
C ALA A 301 -17.13 -7.34 13.53
N CYS A 302 -16.58 -6.24 14.07
CA CYS A 302 -15.53 -5.43 13.46
C CYS A 302 -14.41 -5.26 14.49
N GLY A 303 -13.21 -4.87 14.04
CA GLY A 303 -12.07 -4.67 14.93
C GLY A 303 -12.38 -3.77 16.12
N ASP A 304 -12.02 -4.21 17.32
CA ASP A 304 -12.21 -3.42 18.54
C ASP A 304 -11.26 -2.22 18.61
N THR A 305 -10.12 -2.31 17.93
CA THR A 305 -9.12 -1.25 17.78
C THR A 305 -9.46 -0.27 16.67
N HIS A 306 -10.42 -0.59 15.79
CA HIS A 306 -10.73 0.23 14.62
C HIS A 306 -11.56 1.46 15.01
N ARG A 307 -11.31 2.58 14.33
CA ARG A 307 -12.14 3.78 14.38
C ARG A 307 -13.50 3.49 13.75
N LYS A 308 -14.59 3.90 14.39
CA LYS A 308 -15.96 3.57 13.99
C LYS A 308 -16.79 4.83 13.74
N LEU A 309 -17.57 4.83 12.66
CA LEU A 309 -18.43 5.94 12.27
C LEU A 309 -19.90 5.71 12.63
N GLY A 310 -20.56 6.72 13.18
CA GLY A 310 -22.00 6.72 13.38
C GLY A 310 -22.49 7.98 14.09
N LYS A 311 -23.78 8.01 14.43
CA LYS A 311 -24.42 9.17 15.11
C LYS A 311 -23.75 9.57 16.43
N SER A 312 -23.03 8.66 17.07
CA SER A 312 -22.31 8.92 18.32
C SER A 312 -20.93 9.55 18.12
N THR A 313 -20.37 9.47 16.91
CA THR A 313 -19.03 9.99 16.57
C THR A 313 -19.09 11.14 15.56
N SER A 314 -20.20 11.32 14.85
CA SER A 314 -20.43 12.46 13.96
C SER A 314 -21.87 12.99 14.01
N ASP A 315 -21.99 14.32 14.05
CA ASP A 315 -23.27 15.05 14.02
C ASP A 315 -23.86 15.14 12.61
N THR A 316 -23.04 14.97 11.57
CA THR A 316 -23.43 14.99 10.15
C THR A 316 -23.77 13.61 9.61
N PHE A 317 -23.60 12.56 10.41
CA PHE A 317 -23.88 11.18 10.03
C PHE A 317 -25.36 10.94 9.73
N VAL A 318 -25.64 10.49 8.49
CA VAL A 318 -26.95 10.04 8.04
C VAL A 318 -26.87 8.59 7.57
N GLY A 319 -27.22 7.66 8.44
CA GLY A 319 -27.35 6.25 8.08
C GLY A 319 -28.53 6.01 7.12
N LEU A 320 -28.27 5.28 6.02
CA LEU A 320 -29.28 4.90 5.03
C LEU A 320 -29.73 3.45 5.26
N LYS A 321 -30.85 3.08 4.62
CA LYS A 321 -31.39 1.71 4.67
C LYS A 321 -30.94 0.83 3.51
N THR A 322 -30.23 1.40 2.54
CA THR A 322 -29.72 0.68 1.37
C THR A 322 -28.66 -0.33 1.85
N PRO A 323 -28.88 -1.63 1.67
CA PRO A 323 -27.91 -2.64 2.08
C PRO A 323 -26.66 -2.58 1.19
N PHE A 324 -25.53 -2.95 1.76
CA PHE A 324 -24.25 -3.08 1.07
C PHE A 324 -23.59 -4.39 1.48
N SER A 325 -22.99 -5.08 0.52
CA SER A 325 -22.08 -6.17 0.78
C SER A 325 -21.10 -6.31 -0.37
N ILE A 326 -19.86 -6.62 0.00
CA ILE A 326 -18.80 -6.91 -0.94
C ILE A 326 -17.94 -8.03 -0.36
N GLN A 327 -17.58 -8.96 -1.22
CA GLN A 327 -16.56 -9.97 -0.95
C GLN A 327 -15.31 -9.54 -1.73
N TYR A 328 -14.26 -9.20 -1.00
CA TYR A 328 -12.91 -9.10 -1.54
C TYR A 328 -12.30 -10.48 -1.54
N GLY A 329 -11.10 -10.61 -2.11
CA GLY A 329 -10.45 -11.89 -2.04
C GLY A 329 -9.87 -12.24 -0.67
N THR A 330 -9.53 -11.22 0.13
CA THR A 330 -9.11 -11.40 1.52
C THR A 330 -10.25 -11.84 2.41
N GLY A 331 -11.42 -11.24 2.23
CA GLY A 331 -12.46 -11.22 3.23
C GLY A 331 -13.73 -10.54 2.73
N ASN A 332 -14.77 -10.51 3.54
CA ASN A 332 -16.00 -9.82 3.20
C ASN A 332 -16.39 -8.81 4.25
N VAL A 333 -17.16 -7.84 3.79
CA VAL A 333 -17.87 -6.91 4.66
C VAL A 333 -19.33 -6.82 4.23
N SER A 334 -20.20 -6.57 5.20
CA SER A 334 -21.61 -6.28 4.94
C SER A 334 -22.14 -5.23 5.90
N GLY A 335 -23.10 -4.45 5.43
CA GLY A 335 -23.65 -3.32 6.18
C GLY A 335 -24.67 -2.55 5.37
N ASN A 336 -24.66 -1.24 5.51
CA ASN A 336 -25.55 -0.33 4.80
C ASN A 336 -24.78 0.86 4.25
N LEU A 337 -25.37 1.60 3.32
CA LEU A 337 -24.87 2.92 2.97
C LEU A 337 -25.13 3.94 4.08
N ALA A 338 -24.29 4.95 4.17
CA ALA A 338 -24.43 6.14 4.97
C ALA A 338 -24.00 7.36 4.16
N ARG A 339 -24.40 8.55 4.62
CA ARG A 339 -23.89 9.82 4.12
C ARG A 339 -23.23 10.58 5.25
N ASP A 340 -22.05 11.11 5.00
CA ASP A 340 -21.33 11.95 5.96
C ASP A 340 -20.34 12.88 5.24
N GLU A 341 -19.66 13.73 6.01
CA GLU A 341 -18.55 14.55 5.54
C GLU A 341 -17.28 13.69 5.37
N MET A 342 -16.50 13.97 4.33
CA MET A 342 -15.20 13.32 4.09
C MET A 342 -14.20 14.34 3.54
N GLU A 343 -13.06 14.49 4.22
CA GLU A 343 -11.96 15.35 3.80
C GLU A 343 -10.74 14.50 3.41
N ILE A 344 -10.32 14.64 2.15
CA ILE A 344 -9.25 13.87 1.50
C ILE A 344 -8.20 14.87 1.02
N ALA A 345 -6.99 14.83 1.56
CA ALA A 345 -5.90 15.72 1.12
C ALA A 345 -6.32 17.21 1.05
N SER A 346 -7.04 17.68 2.09
CA SER A 346 -7.64 19.02 2.18
C SER A 346 -8.77 19.34 1.17
N LEU A 347 -9.26 18.33 0.44
CA LEU A 347 -10.46 18.42 -0.39
C LEU A 347 -11.67 17.90 0.38
N ASN A 348 -12.66 18.76 0.57
CA ASN A 348 -13.85 18.43 1.37
C ASN A 348 -15.05 18.07 0.49
N LEU A 349 -15.57 16.87 0.69
CA LEU A 349 -16.89 16.40 0.27
C LEU A 349 -17.85 16.53 1.46
N ALA A 350 -18.69 17.56 1.45
CA ALA A 350 -19.59 17.87 2.57
C ALA A 350 -20.74 16.86 2.73
N SER A 351 -20.98 16.00 1.74
CA SER A 351 -22.07 15.02 1.78
C SER A 351 -21.79 13.84 0.85
N TYR A 352 -20.81 13.03 1.21
CA TYR A 352 -20.42 11.85 0.45
C TYR A 352 -21.20 10.61 0.90
N THR A 353 -21.71 9.81 -0.03
CA THR A 353 -22.43 8.57 0.27
C THR A 353 -21.49 7.38 0.07
N PHE A 354 -21.28 6.58 1.11
CA PHE A 354 -20.37 5.44 1.12
C PHE A 354 -20.89 4.36 2.07
N ALA A 355 -20.23 3.20 2.14
CA ALA A 355 -20.69 2.10 2.98
C ALA A 355 -20.19 2.21 4.43
N VAL A 356 -21.03 1.78 5.37
CA VAL A 356 -20.64 1.50 6.75
C VAL A 356 -20.92 0.05 7.10
N THR A 357 -19.91 -0.65 7.62
CA THR A 357 -19.98 -2.09 7.86
C THR A 357 -20.63 -2.40 9.21
N LYS A 358 -21.34 -3.53 9.28
CA LYS A 358 -21.90 -4.12 10.51
C LYS A 358 -21.31 -5.49 10.82
N GLN A 359 -20.70 -6.12 9.83
CA GLN A 359 -19.95 -7.36 9.93
C GLN A 359 -18.75 -7.26 8.98
N GLU A 360 -17.60 -7.67 9.49
CA GLU A 360 -16.34 -7.80 8.77
C GLU A 360 -15.78 -9.20 9.04
N SER A 361 -15.17 -9.83 8.03
CA SER A 361 -14.43 -11.06 8.27
C SER A 361 -13.21 -10.79 9.16
N SER A 362 -12.65 -11.84 9.76
CA SER A 362 -11.43 -11.72 10.59
C SER A 362 -10.26 -11.10 9.83
N ASP A 363 -10.24 -11.19 8.50
CA ASP A 363 -9.20 -10.60 7.65
C ASP A 363 -9.21 -9.07 7.68
N PHE A 364 -10.33 -8.46 8.07
CA PHE A 364 -10.47 -7.03 8.28
C PHE A 364 -10.68 -6.66 9.74
N ALA A 365 -11.26 -7.55 10.57
CA ALA A 365 -11.57 -7.25 11.97
C ALA A 365 -10.47 -7.64 12.98
N ASN A 366 -9.39 -8.29 12.56
CA ASN A 366 -8.33 -8.71 13.48
C ASN A 366 -7.56 -7.50 14.04
N GLU A 367 -7.19 -7.56 15.32
CA GLU A 367 -6.43 -6.52 16.02
C GLU A 367 -5.08 -6.17 15.37
N THR A 368 -4.51 -7.07 14.56
CA THR A 368 -3.26 -6.83 13.82
C THR A 368 -3.46 -6.10 12.49
N VAL A 369 -4.69 -5.85 12.06
CA VAL A 369 -4.97 -5.09 10.83
C VAL A 369 -4.71 -3.60 11.12
N PRO A 370 -3.82 -2.93 10.36
CA PRO A 370 -3.39 -1.58 10.72
C PRO A 370 -4.27 -0.46 10.15
N PHE A 371 -5.33 -0.80 9.42
CA PHE A 371 -6.25 0.13 8.77
C PHE A 371 -7.71 -0.10 9.22
N ASP A 372 -8.49 0.98 9.27
CA ASP A 372 -9.87 0.95 9.72
C ASP A 372 -10.84 0.54 8.60
N GLY A 373 -10.53 0.92 7.36
CA GLY A 373 -11.40 0.72 6.21
C GLY A 373 -10.65 0.72 4.88
N LEU A 374 -11.40 0.75 3.78
CA LEU A 374 -10.87 0.68 2.43
C LEU A 374 -11.47 1.80 1.56
N MET A 375 -10.63 2.40 0.71
CA MET A 375 -11.03 3.42 -0.25
C MET A 375 -10.84 2.89 -1.68
N GLY A 376 -11.96 2.62 -2.36
CA GLY A 376 -11.98 2.14 -3.74
C GLY A 376 -11.74 3.26 -4.75
N LEU A 377 -10.78 3.05 -5.65
CA LEU A 377 -10.27 4.02 -6.64
C LEU A 377 -10.17 3.43 -8.05
N ALA A 378 -10.83 2.31 -8.30
CA ALA A 378 -11.13 1.83 -9.64
C ALA A 378 -12.20 2.73 -10.30
N ARG A 379 -12.73 2.34 -11.47
CA ARG A 379 -13.83 3.11 -12.08
C ARG A 379 -15.15 2.82 -11.38
N SER A 380 -16.00 3.84 -11.24
CA SER A 380 -17.27 3.76 -10.50
C SER A 380 -18.23 2.66 -10.98
N GLU A 381 -18.10 2.18 -12.23
CA GLU A 381 -18.88 1.04 -12.75
C GLU A 381 -18.65 -0.27 -11.99
N LEU A 382 -17.55 -0.39 -11.23
CA LEU A 382 -17.26 -1.54 -10.37
C LEU A 382 -17.95 -1.50 -9.00
N SER A 383 -18.60 -0.39 -8.63
CA SER A 383 -19.12 -0.22 -7.27
C SER A 383 -20.33 -1.11 -7.01
N ASN A 384 -20.26 -1.96 -5.98
CA ASN A 384 -21.40 -2.69 -5.44
C ASN A 384 -22.39 -1.74 -4.72
N ALA A 385 -21.91 -0.64 -4.16
CA ALA A 385 -22.74 0.41 -3.56
C ALA A 385 -23.49 1.26 -4.60
N GLY A 386 -23.08 1.21 -5.87
CA GLY A 386 -23.59 2.07 -6.94
C GLY A 386 -23.34 3.55 -6.65
N GLN A 387 -22.26 3.88 -5.95
CA GLN A 387 -21.86 5.26 -5.64
C GLN A 387 -20.63 5.66 -6.45
N PRO A 388 -20.48 6.96 -6.80
CA PRO A 388 -19.23 7.44 -7.39
C PRO A 388 -18.04 7.19 -6.47
N THR A 389 -16.88 6.86 -7.04
CA THR A 389 -15.62 6.82 -6.31
C THR A 389 -15.24 8.21 -5.78
N PRO A 390 -14.33 8.33 -4.79
CA PRO A 390 -13.97 9.63 -4.23
C PRO A 390 -13.47 10.64 -5.27
N ILE A 391 -12.66 10.21 -6.24
CA ILE A 391 -12.15 11.11 -7.29
C ILE A 391 -13.26 11.59 -8.23
N ASP A 392 -14.20 10.72 -8.60
CA ASP A 392 -15.35 11.08 -9.42
C ASP A 392 -16.29 12.03 -8.67
N ALA A 393 -16.50 11.81 -7.37
CA ALA A 393 -17.28 12.71 -6.52
C ALA A 393 -16.63 14.10 -6.38
N LEU A 394 -15.31 14.14 -6.15
CA LEU A 394 -14.55 15.38 -6.07
C LEU A 394 -14.62 16.18 -7.37
N TYR A 395 -14.51 15.51 -8.52
CA TYR A 395 -14.61 16.13 -9.83
C TYR A 395 -16.03 16.64 -10.10
N ALA A 396 -17.06 15.85 -9.79
CA ALA A 396 -18.46 16.25 -9.94
C ALA A 396 -18.83 17.48 -9.07
N GLU A 397 -18.21 17.63 -7.89
CA GLU A 397 -18.36 18.81 -7.04
C GLU A 397 -17.43 19.99 -7.40
N GLY A 398 -16.62 19.87 -8.45
CA GLY A 398 -15.67 20.91 -8.89
C GLY A 398 -14.53 21.17 -7.90
N LYS A 399 -14.21 20.18 -7.05
CA LYS A 399 -13.12 20.27 -6.06
C LYS A 399 -11.75 20.05 -6.69
N VAL A 400 -11.71 19.33 -7.80
CA VAL A 400 -10.53 19.06 -8.63
C VAL A 400 -10.81 19.44 -10.08
N GLN A 401 -9.76 19.74 -10.84
CA GLN A 401 -9.89 20.18 -12.24
C GLN A 401 -10.10 19.03 -13.22
N ALA A 402 -9.64 17.83 -12.86
CA ALA A 402 -9.80 16.61 -13.65
C ALA A 402 -9.93 15.42 -12.68
N PRO A 403 -10.63 14.34 -13.06
CA PRO A 403 -10.74 13.15 -12.23
C PRO A 403 -9.51 12.24 -12.45
N VAL A 404 -8.34 12.79 -12.11
CA VAL A 404 -7.04 12.15 -12.25
C VAL A 404 -6.51 11.76 -10.88
N MET A 405 -5.98 10.54 -10.79
CA MET A 405 -5.27 10.04 -9.63
C MET A 405 -3.81 9.78 -9.99
N GLY A 406 -2.91 10.16 -9.09
CA GLY A 406 -1.49 9.84 -9.16
C GLY A 406 -1.05 8.99 -7.97
N TYR A 407 -0.20 8.00 -8.21
CA TYR A 407 0.27 7.04 -7.20
C TYR A 407 1.79 6.92 -7.27
N HIS A 408 2.44 7.19 -6.14
CA HIS A 408 3.84 6.85 -5.88
C HIS A 408 3.88 5.94 -4.65
N LEU A 409 4.15 4.65 -4.86
CA LEU A 409 4.22 3.69 -3.75
C LEU A 409 5.67 3.62 -3.24
N GLY A 410 5.87 3.84 -1.94
CA GLY A 410 7.18 3.69 -1.30
C GLY A 410 7.64 2.22 -1.20
N ARG A 411 8.92 2.02 -0.89
CA ARG A 411 9.54 0.71 -0.67
C ARG A 411 10.31 0.70 0.65
N ILE A 412 9.99 -0.20 1.56
CA ILE A 412 10.65 -0.33 2.87
C ILE A 412 12.17 -0.54 2.72
N ALA A 413 12.59 -1.35 1.76
CA ALA A 413 14.00 -1.62 1.48
C ALA A 413 14.82 -0.38 1.09
N ASP A 414 14.20 0.75 0.76
CA ASP A 414 14.90 2.00 0.47
C ASP A 414 15.26 2.78 1.75
N GLY A 415 14.74 2.35 2.92
CA GLY A 415 15.10 2.88 4.24
C GLY A 415 14.38 4.19 4.62
N TYR A 416 13.50 4.69 3.75
CA TYR A 416 12.61 5.81 4.00
C TYR A 416 11.29 5.58 3.26
N ASN A 417 10.23 6.28 3.67
CA ASN A 417 8.95 6.22 2.98
C ASN A 417 8.56 7.63 2.52
N ASP A 418 8.53 7.82 1.20
CA ASP A 418 8.05 9.04 0.55
C ASP A 418 6.79 8.79 -0.29
N GLY A 419 6.13 7.64 -0.09
CA GLY A 419 4.92 7.24 -0.78
C GLY A 419 3.80 8.27 -0.64
N GLU A 420 3.05 8.47 -1.72
CA GLU A 420 2.03 9.51 -1.82
C GLU A 420 0.95 9.12 -2.83
N VAL A 421 -0.29 9.52 -2.52
CA VAL A 421 -1.40 9.53 -3.48
C VAL A 421 -1.86 10.97 -3.71
N THR A 422 -2.02 11.32 -4.98
CA THR A 422 -2.39 12.66 -5.46
C THR A 422 -3.77 12.62 -6.10
N PHE A 423 -4.65 13.54 -5.70
CA PHE A 423 -6.00 13.68 -6.25
C PHE A 423 -6.06 14.89 -7.18
N GLY A 424 -6.79 14.77 -8.28
CA GLY A 424 -7.03 15.87 -9.21
C GLY A 424 -5.92 16.12 -10.24
N GLY A 425 -4.87 15.31 -10.24
CA GLY A 425 -3.72 15.47 -11.12
C GLY A 425 -2.56 14.55 -10.74
N VAL A 426 -1.40 14.82 -11.32
CA VAL A 426 -0.14 14.09 -11.07
C VAL A 426 0.88 14.94 -10.32
N ASP A 427 1.78 14.29 -9.59
CA ASP A 427 2.94 14.90 -8.95
C ASP A 427 4.19 14.76 -9.83
N LEU A 428 4.61 15.89 -10.41
CA LEU A 428 5.78 15.95 -11.29
C LEU A 428 7.10 15.70 -10.57
N ALA A 429 7.15 15.78 -9.24
CA ALA A 429 8.37 15.53 -8.47
C ALA A 429 8.69 14.04 -8.36
N LYS A 430 7.70 13.16 -8.50
CA LYS A 430 7.82 11.71 -8.26
C LYS A 430 8.24 10.90 -9.48
N TYR A 431 8.21 11.47 -10.68
CA TYR A 431 8.58 10.77 -11.90
C TYR A 431 9.47 11.63 -12.82
N SER A 432 10.13 10.96 -13.75
CA SER A 432 10.95 11.59 -14.76
C SER A 432 10.45 11.28 -16.18
N GLY A 433 10.75 12.16 -17.12
CA GLY A 433 10.31 12.00 -18.50
C GLY A 433 8.82 12.28 -18.68
N LYS A 434 8.19 11.57 -19.63
CA LYS A 434 6.77 11.70 -19.94
C LYS A 434 6.00 10.50 -19.40
N ILE A 435 4.75 10.73 -19.02
CA ILE A 435 3.81 9.65 -18.75
C ILE A 435 3.50 8.94 -20.06
N THR A 436 3.67 7.62 -20.06
CA THR A 436 3.26 6.72 -21.12
C THR A 436 1.77 6.52 -21.03
N GLU A 437 1.03 7.00 -22.02
CA GLU A 437 -0.41 6.87 -22.10
C GLU A 437 -0.81 5.50 -22.64
N ILE A 438 -1.67 4.81 -21.89
CA ILE A 438 -2.13 3.46 -22.21
C ILE A 438 -3.67 3.47 -22.22
N ASP A 439 -4.25 2.88 -23.25
CA ASP A 439 -5.70 2.65 -23.32
C ASP A 439 -6.13 1.66 -22.23
N ASN A 440 -7.17 2.02 -21.46
CA ASN A 440 -7.78 1.07 -20.55
C ASN A 440 -8.65 0.09 -21.36
N VAL A 441 -8.22 -1.18 -21.41
CA VAL A 441 -8.92 -2.24 -22.16
C VAL A 441 -10.01 -2.93 -21.34
N SER A 442 -10.19 -2.54 -20.07
CA SER A 442 -11.21 -3.14 -19.22
C SER A 442 -12.62 -2.83 -19.70
N THR A 443 -13.45 -3.87 -19.78
CA THR A 443 -14.90 -3.75 -20.03
C THR A 443 -15.72 -3.72 -18.75
N LYS A 444 -15.06 -3.76 -17.58
CA LYS A 444 -15.69 -3.98 -16.28
C LYS A 444 -15.42 -2.87 -15.28
N GLY A 445 -14.52 -1.95 -15.61
CA GLY A 445 -14.20 -0.79 -14.79
C GLY A 445 -12.88 -0.92 -14.03
N PHE A 446 -12.11 -2.01 -14.23
CA PHE A 446 -10.75 -2.09 -13.72
C PHE A 446 -9.84 -1.15 -14.49
N TRP A 447 -8.66 -0.87 -13.92
CA TRP A 447 -7.54 -0.30 -14.65
C TRP A 447 -6.74 -1.45 -15.29
N GLU A 448 -7.12 -1.81 -16.52
CA GLU A 448 -6.54 -2.94 -17.24
C GLU A 448 -5.77 -2.45 -18.46
N ALA A 449 -4.50 -2.83 -18.57
CA ALA A 449 -3.59 -2.44 -19.65
C ALA A 449 -3.19 -3.66 -20.50
N SER A 450 -3.07 -3.49 -21.82
CA SER A 450 -2.43 -4.48 -22.68
C SER A 450 -0.93 -4.55 -22.41
N ILE A 451 -0.38 -5.75 -22.28
CA ILE A 451 1.05 -5.99 -22.13
C ILE A 451 1.65 -6.24 -23.52
N ASP A 452 2.61 -5.42 -23.92
CA ASP A 452 3.28 -5.54 -25.22
C ASP A 452 4.34 -6.65 -25.21
N ALA A 453 5.11 -6.73 -24.12
CA ALA A 453 6.14 -7.74 -23.92
C ALA A 453 6.41 -7.99 -22.43
N ILE A 454 6.88 -9.20 -22.12
CA ILE A 454 7.30 -9.60 -20.77
C ILE A 454 8.70 -10.16 -20.90
N THR A 455 9.68 -9.55 -20.24
CA THR A 455 11.08 -9.98 -20.32
C THR A 455 11.61 -10.43 -18.96
N VAL A 456 12.46 -11.46 -18.94
CA VAL A 456 13.19 -11.90 -17.74
C VAL A 456 14.67 -11.98 -18.04
N GLY A 457 15.46 -11.14 -17.37
CA GLY A 457 16.89 -10.99 -17.63
C GLY A 457 17.20 -10.57 -19.07
N GLY A 458 16.31 -9.79 -19.69
CA GLY A 458 16.41 -9.33 -21.08
C GLY A 458 15.91 -10.32 -22.13
N THR A 459 15.46 -11.51 -21.74
CA THR A 459 14.84 -12.49 -22.66
C THR A 459 13.35 -12.29 -22.70
N ASP A 460 12.78 -11.99 -23.87
CA ASP A 460 11.33 -11.96 -24.10
C ASP A 460 10.73 -13.37 -23.98
N LEU A 461 9.61 -13.47 -23.27
CA LEU A 461 8.87 -14.71 -23.07
C LEU A 461 7.91 -15.05 -24.22
N ASP A 462 7.72 -14.13 -25.19
CA ASP A 462 6.81 -14.30 -26.34
C ASP A 462 5.39 -14.71 -25.91
N LEU A 463 4.81 -13.88 -25.02
CA LEU A 463 3.47 -14.08 -24.45
C LEU A 463 2.50 -13.01 -25.01
N PRO A 464 2.09 -13.09 -26.29
CA PRO A 464 1.26 -12.05 -26.92
C PRO A 464 -0.18 -12.05 -26.38
N GLY A 465 -0.83 -10.89 -26.40
CA GLY A 465 -2.25 -10.75 -26.06
C GLY A 465 -2.56 -10.87 -24.57
N ARG A 466 -1.57 -10.64 -23.71
CA ARG A 466 -1.75 -10.57 -22.25
C ARG A 466 -2.24 -9.19 -21.84
N THR A 467 -2.99 -9.14 -20.76
CA THR A 467 -3.42 -7.90 -20.11
C THR A 467 -3.07 -7.93 -18.63
N ALA A 468 -2.94 -6.77 -18.01
CA ALA A 468 -2.67 -6.60 -16.59
C ALA A 468 -3.69 -5.66 -15.95
N ILE A 469 -4.40 -6.14 -14.94
CA ILE A 469 -5.11 -5.28 -13.99
C ILE A 469 -4.07 -4.69 -13.03
N LEU A 470 -3.96 -3.36 -12.98
CA LEU A 470 -3.06 -2.62 -12.10
C LEU A 470 -3.79 -2.28 -10.79
N ASP A 471 -3.36 -2.92 -9.70
CA ASP A 471 -4.12 -2.93 -8.43
C ASP A 471 -3.25 -2.60 -7.21
N THR A 472 -3.33 -1.36 -6.71
CA THR A 472 -2.61 -0.92 -5.49
C THR A 472 -3.08 -1.68 -4.23
N GLY A 473 -4.29 -2.24 -4.24
CA GLY A 473 -4.83 -3.04 -3.13
C GLY A 473 -4.35 -4.49 -3.11
N THR A 474 -3.56 -4.92 -4.11
CA THR A 474 -2.96 -6.26 -4.19
C THR A 474 -1.46 -6.18 -3.99
N THR A 475 -0.92 -7.14 -3.23
CA THR A 475 0.52 -7.20 -2.91
C THR A 475 1.34 -7.78 -4.06
N LEU A 476 0.94 -8.97 -4.54
CA LEU A 476 1.73 -9.81 -5.44
C LEU A 476 1.49 -9.49 -6.93
N ILE A 477 2.32 -10.10 -7.78
CA ILE A 477 1.93 -10.38 -9.17
C ILE A 477 1.30 -11.77 -9.21
N VAL A 478 0.12 -11.88 -9.81
CA VAL A 478 -0.57 -13.15 -10.03
C VAL A 478 -0.82 -13.34 -11.50
N ALA A 479 -0.24 -14.39 -12.06
CA ALA A 479 -0.27 -14.71 -13.48
C ALA A 479 -0.97 -16.05 -13.71
N PRO A 480 -1.48 -16.31 -14.94
CA PRO A 480 -1.85 -17.65 -15.35
C PRO A 480 -0.69 -18.64 -15.13
N GLU A 481 -1.00 -19.89 -14.75
CA GLU A 481 0.01 -20.87 -14.34
C GLU A 481 1.12 -21.08 -15.39
N ALA A 482 0.76 -21.22 -16.67
CA ALA A 482 1.74 -21.38 -17.75
C ALA A 482 2.66 -20.15 -17.91
N ASP A 483 2.12 -18.96 -17.69
CA ASP A 483 2.85 -17.70 -17.79
C ASP A 483 3.78 -17.54 -16.56
N ALA A 484 3.31 -17.88 -15.35
CA ALA A 484 4.13 -17.91 -14.13
C ALA A 484 5.27 -18.94 -14.26
N ASP A 485 5.00 -20.14 -14.77
CA ASP A 485 6.02 -21.15 -15.04
C ASP A 485 7.08 -20.64 -16.05
N ALA A 486 6.66 -19.94 -17.10
CA ALA A 486 7.56 -19.38 -18.10
C ALA A 486 8.50 -18.32 -17.50
N VAL A 487 7.99 -17.44 -16.62
CA VAL A 487 8.81 -16.46 -15.88
C VAL A 487 9.85 -17.18 -15.01
N HIS A 488 9.42 -18.14 -14.20
CA HIS A 488 10.30 -18.81 -13.24
C HIS A 488 11.32 -19.72 -13.92
N ALA A 489 11.01 -20.28 -15.09
CA ALA A 489 11.97 -21.05 -15.89
C ALA A 489 13.19 -20.23 -16.33
N GLN A 490 13.07 -18.90 -16.43
CA GLN A 490 14.19 -18.00 -16.75
C GLN A 490 15.05 -17.62 -15.53
N ILE A 491 14.65 -18.03 -14.32
CA ILE A 491 15.35 -17.73 -13.06
C ILE A 491 16.09 -18.98 -12.56
N PRO A 492 17.43 -19.04 -12.70
CA PRO A 492 18.20 -20.19 -12.22
C PRO A 492 17.99 -20.42 -10.72
N GLY A 493 17.77 -21.67 -10.34
CA GLY A 493 17.50 -22.05 -8.94
C GLY A 493 16.04 -21.88 -8.52
N SER A 494 15.16 -21.39 -9.39
CA SER A 494 13.73 -21.34 -9.10
C SER A 494 13.12 -22.74 -8.96
N LYS A 495 12.15 -22.88 -8.06
CA LYS A 495 11.42 -24.14 -7.79
C LYS A 495 9.94 -23.84 -7.57
N SER A 496 9.08 -24.53 -8.30
CA SER A 496 7.65 -24.55 -8.01
C SER A 496 7.37 -25.36 -6.74
N ASP A 497 6.39 -24.93 -5.95
CA ASP A 497 5.88 -25.69 -4.81
C ASP A 497 4.67 -26.57 -5.14
N GLY A 498 4.23 -26.58 -6.40
CA GLY A 498 3.12 -27.38 -6.92
C GLY A 498 1.73 -26.93 -6.50
N GLN A 499 1.59 -25.78 -5.84
CA GLN A 499 0.29 -25.20 -5.44
C GLN A 499 0.26 -23.69 -5.74
N GLY A 500 0.82 -23.33 -6.88
CA GLY A 500 0.84 -21.97 -7.43
C GLY A 500 1.87 -21.03 -6.82
N GLY A 501 2.75 -21.53 -5.95
CA GLY A 501 3.86 -20.76 -5.42
C GLY A 501 5.20 -21.19 -5.96
N TYR A 502 6.17 -20.27 -5.85
CA TYR A 502 7.53 -20.49 -6.32
C TYR A 502 8.53 -19.97 -5.29
N THR A 503 9.69 -20.61 -5.23
CA THR A 503 10.88 -20.04 -4.59
C THR A 503 11.90 -19.64 -5.65
N ILE A 504 12.68 -18.60 -5.37
CA ILE A 504 13.80 -18.12 -6.17
C ILE A 504 14.99 -17.85 -5.25
N PRO A 505 16.25 -17.90 -5.72
CA PRO A 505 17.37 -17.51 -4.87
C PRO A 505 17.21 -16.05 -4.41
N CYS A 506 17.42 -15.78 -3.13
CA CYS A 506 17.37 -14.41 -2.59
C CYS A 506 18.44 -13.49 -3.22
N THR A 507 19.45 -14.09 -3.86
CA THR A 507 20.56 -13.41 -4.57
C THR A 507 20.34 -13.32 -6.09
N THR A 508 19.13 -13.60 -6.58
CA THR A 508 18.83 -13.54 -8.02
C THR A 508 19.11 -12.15 -8.61
N THR A 509 19.71 -12.13 -9.80
CA THR A 509 19.92 -10.92 -10.60
C THR A 509 19.05 -10.87 -11.85
N LYS A 510 18.17 -11.87 -12.01
CA LYS A 510 17.22 -11.93 -13.13
C LYS A 510 16.08 -10.95 -12.88
N GLN A 511 16.13 -9.82 -13.57
CA GLN A 511 15.12 -8.77 -13.53
C GLN A 511 13.93 -9.13 -14.41
N LEU A 512 12.71 -8.99 -13.87
CA LEU A 512 11.47 -8.99 -14.63
C LEU A 512 11.25 -7.56 -15.19
N ALA A 513 10.74 -7.44 -16.41
CA ALA A 513 10.22 -6.19 -16.92
C ALA A 513 8.93 -6.40 -17.72
N PHE A 514 8.03 -5.41 -17.64
CA PHE A 514 6.83 -5.33 -18.47
C PHE A 514 6.97 -4.19 -19.47
N THR A 515 6.53 -4.41 -20.70
CA THR A 515 6.41 -3.34 -21.69
C THR A 515 4.95 -2.96 -21.86
N PHE A 516 4.66 -1.66 -21.70
CA PHE A 516 3.34 -1.08 -21.89
C PHE A 516 3.47 0.17 -22.76
N GLY A 517 2.64 0.29 -23.80
CA GLY A 517 2.69 1.44 -24.71
C GLY A 517 4.07 1.64 -25.33
N GLU A 518 4.72 0.54 -25.72
CA GLU A 518 6.09 0.50 -26.28
C GLU A 518 7.21 0.95 -25.31
N VAL A 519 6.92 1.13 -24.02
CA VAL A 519 7.89 1.54 -22.99
C VAL A 519 8.12 0.40 -22.00
N GLU A 520 9.39 0.03 -21.81
CA GLU A 520 9.79 -0.99 -20.85
C GLU A 520 9.93 -0.42 -19.42
N PHE A 521 9.29 -1.09 -18.47
CA PHE A 521 9.26 -0.82 -17.04
C PHE A 521 9.86 -2.01 -16.26
N PRO A 522 11.14 -1.93 -15.85
CA PRO A 522 11.79 -2.97 -15.08
C PRO A 522 11.34 -2.99 -13.61
N VAL A 523 11.30 -4.18 -13.02
CA VAL A 523 11.07 -4.41 -11.59
C VAL A 523 12.40 -4.56 -10.86
N ASP A 524 12.62 -3.83 -9.78
CA ASP A 524 13.78 -4.03 -8.91
C ASP A 524 13.79 -5.48 -8.39
N THR A 525 14.92 -6.17 -8.48
CA THR A 525 15.01 -7.58 -8.09
C THR A 525 14.67 -7.82 -6.61
N ARG A 526 14.82 -6.80 -5.74
CA ARG A 526 14.36 -6.86 -4.34
C ARG A 526 12.86 -7.11 -4.24
N ASP A 527 12.09 -6.56 -5.18
CA ASP A 527 10.63 -6.65 -5.17
C ASP A 527 10.11 -8.00 -5.68
N LEU A 528 10.98 -8.81 -6.30
CA LEU A 528 10.67 -10.20 -6.62
C LEU A 528 10.75 -11.13 -5.40
N LEU A 529 11.32 -10.66 -4.29
CA LEU A 529 11.52 -11.44 -3.07
C LEU A 529 10.39 -11.11 -2.08
N PHE A 530 9.44 -12.03 -1.87
CA PHE A 530 8.35 -11.81 -0.92
C PHE A 530 8.81 -11.95 0.53
N LEU A 531 9.41 -13.10 0.87
CA LEU A 531 9.97 -13.41 2.20
C LEU A 531 11.03 -14.51 2.08
N PRO A 532 12.09 -14.52 2.92
CA PRO A 532 13.04 -15.62 2.95
C PRO A 532 12.38 -16.91 3.46
N VAL A 533 12.73 -18.05 2.86
CA VAL A 533 12.24 -19.38 3.30
C VAL A 533 12.79 -19.73 4.69
N ASP A 534 14.05 -19.38 4.95
CA ASP A 534 14.65 -19.37 6.29
C ASP A 534 15.04 -17.94 6.67
N GLN A 535 14.37 -17.39 7.67
CA GLN A 535 14.62 -16.03 8.17
C GLN A 535 16.04 -15.84 8.73
N ASN A 536 16.80 -16.92 8.98
CA ASN A 536 18.20 -16.85 9.40
C ASN A 536 19.21 -16.94 8.24
N ASP A 537 18.74 -17.20 7.02
CA ASP A 537 19.55 -17.32 5.82
C ASP A 537 19.02 -16.42 4.70
N LEU A 538 19.45 -15.16 4.73
CA LEU A 538 19.05 -14.14 3.76
C LEU A 538 19.70 -14.32 2.38
N LEU A 539 20.65 -15.24 2.25
CA LEU A 539 21.32 -15.57 0.98
C LEU A 539 20.77 -16.86 0.35
N GLY A 540 19.88 -17.56 1.05
CA GLY A 540 19.29 -18.81 0.61
C GLY A 540 18.18 -18.63 -0.43
N ASP A 541 17.07 -19.35 -0.24
CA ASP A 541 15.89 -19.28 -1.09
C ASP A 541 14.84 -18.33 -0.49
N CYS A 542 14.19 -17.54 -1.36
CA CYS A 542 13.11 -16.63 -1.05
C CYS A 542 11.82 -17.09 -1.73
N VAL A 543 10.67 -16.89 -1.10
CA VAL A 543 9.37 -17.01 -1.75
C VAL A 543 9.28 -15.92 -2.82
N SER A 544 8.91 -16.30 -4.04
CA SER A 544 8.73 -15.37 -5.16
C SER A 544 7.50 -14.51 -4.95
N ALA A 545 7.60 -13.21 -5.20
CA ALA A 545 6.45 -12.30 -5.20
C ALA A 545 5.53 -12.47 -6.44
N ILE A 546 5.88 -13.41 -7.33
CA ILE A 546 5.10 -13.82 -8.49
C ILE A 546 4.48 -15.18 -8.17
N SER A 547 3.16 -15.29 -8.34
CA SER A 547 2.41 -16.52 -8.09
C SER A 547 1.57 -16.91 -9.30
N ALA A 548 1.20 -18.19 -9.38
CA ALA A 548 0.19 -18.66 -10.31
C ALA A 548 -1.20 -18.54 -9.69
N GLY A 549 -2.16 -18.07 -10.48
CA GLY A 549 -3.55 -17.96 -10.05
C GLY A 549 -4.50 -17.65 -11.21
N ASN A 550 -5.80 -17.84 -10.95
CA ASN A 550 -6.84 -17.44 -11.89
C ASN A 550 -7.37 -16.06 -11.52
N VAL A 551 -7.06 -15.06 -12.35
CA VAL A 551 -7.46 -13.65 -12.18
C VAL A 551 -8.78 -13.36 -12.89
N GLY A 552 -9.20 -14.20 -13.83
CA GLY A 552 -10.40 -13.97 -14.62
C GLY A 552 -10.33 -14.69 -15.94
N GLN A 553 -9.68 -14.08 -16.92
CA GLN A 553 -9.38 -14.70 -18.22
C GLN A 553 -8.02 -15.41 -18.21
N ARG A 554 -7.80 -16.33 -19.16
CA ARG A 554 -6.54 -17.10 -19.27
C ARG A 554 -5.32 -16.25 -19.64
N ASN A 555 -5.53 -15.02 -20.09
CA ASN A 555 -4.50 -14.08 -20.53
C ASN A 555 -4.39 -12.84 -19.61
N GLU A 556 -5.12 -12.82 -18.50
CA GLU A 556 -5.23 -11.68 -17.60
C GLU A 556 -4.34 -11.89 -16.37
N TRP A 557 -3.51 -10.90 -16.07
CA TRP A 557 -2.64 -10.84 -14.91
C TRP A 557 -3.20 -9.85 -13.89
N LEU A 558 -2.99 -10.11 -12.60
CA LEU A 558 -3.20 -9.13 -11.55
C LEU A 558 -1.84 -8.64 -11.08
N VAL A 559 -1.57 -7.36 -11.27
CA VAL A 559 -0.26 -6.76 -11.08
C VAL A 559 -0.36 -5.73 -9.96
N GLY A 560 0.11 -6.14 -8.79
CA GLY A 560 0.02 -5.35 -7.56
C GLY A 560 1.28 -4.55 -7.21
N ALA A 561 1.44 -4.27 -5.92
CA ALA A 561 2.53 -3.51 -5.32
C ALA A 561 3.93 -3.97 -5.76
N THR A 562 4.15 -5.29 -5.94
CA THR A 562 5.41 -5.85 -6.48
C THR A 562 5.90 -5.13 -7.73
N PHE A 563 5.00 -4.74 -8.65
CA PHE A 563 5.34 -3.92 -9.81
C PHE A 563 5.13 -2.43 -9.52
N LEU A 564 3.99 -2.06 -8.92
CA LEU A 564 3.55 -0.66 -8.85
C LEU A 564 4.47 0.24 -8.01
N LYS A 565 5.29 -0.29 -7.10
CA LYS A 565 6.33 0.50 -6.40
C LYS A 565 7.60 0.78 -7.22
N ASN A 566 7.66 0.31 -8.46
CA ASN A 566 8.77 0.57 -9.39
C ASN A 566 8.44 1.66 -10.42
N VAL A 567 7.20 2.13 -10.46
CA VAL A 567 6.68 3.07 -11.47
C VAL A 567 5.83 4.13 -10.80
N TYR A 568 5.73 5.29 -11.45
CA TYR A 568 4.66 6.23 -11.13
C TYR A 568 3.42 5.78 -11.90
N PHE A 569 2.34 5.49 -11.18
CA PHE A 569 1.08 5.04 -11.76
C PHE A 569 0.07 6.18 -11.71
N ALA A 570 -0.68 6.39 -12.78
CA ALA A 570 -1.73 7.38 -12.86
C ALA A 570 -2.97 6.84 -13.58
N THR A 571 -4.13 7.36 -13.22
CA THR A 571 -5.41 6.99 -13.84
C THR A 571 -6.24 8.24 -14.13
N ASN A 572 -7.03 8.21 -15.20
CA ASN A 572 -7.94 9.28 -15.57
C ASN A 572 -9.31 8.66 -15.92
N THR A 573 -10.33 8.90 -15.10
CA THR A 573 -11.66 8.29 -15.30
C THR A 573 -12.45 8.92 -16.45
N GLU A 574 -12.25 10.20 -16.73
CA GLU A 574 -12.91 10.92 -17.82
C GLU A 574 -12.35 10.49 -19.18
N ALA A 575 -11.02 10.42 -19.30
CA ALA A 575 -10.37 9.97 -20.53
C ALA A 575 -10.36 8.44 -20.69
N ASN A 576 -10.65 7.69 -19.61
CA ASN A 576 -10.49 6.25 -19.50
C ASN A 576 -9.07 5.79 -19.91
N LYS A 577 -8.06 6.42 -19.31
CA LYS A 577 -6.64 6.18 -19.60
C LYS A 577 -5.86 5.75 -18.36
N ILE A 578 -4.83 4.97 -18.60
CA ILE A 578 -3.79 4.59 -17.64
C ILE A 578 -2.51 5.34 -18.02
N GLY A 579 -1.77 5.80 -17.02
CA GLY A 579 -0.49 6.47 -17.17
C GLY A 579 0.60 5.74 -16.40
N LEU A 580 1.73 5.46 -17.04
CA LEU A 580 2.92 4.91 -16.39
C LEU A 580 4.16 5.77 -16.69
N ALA A 581 4.96 6.07 -15.68
CA ALA A 581 6.24 6.77 -15.85
C ALA A 581 7.33 6.15 -14.97
N ARG A 582 8.58 6.40 -15.36
CA ARG A 582 9.75 6.01 -14.55
C ARG A 582 9.83 6.91 -13.33
N LEU A 583 10.04 6.31 -12.17
CA LEU A 583 10.22 7.06 -10.93
C LEU A 583 11.40 8.03 -11.04
N ASN A 584 11.28 9.16 -10.36
CA ASN A 584 12.36 10.11 -10.17
C ASN A 584 13.26 9.56 -9.06
N THR A 585 13.96 8.47 -9.34
CA THR A 585 15.09 8.11 -8.49
C THR A 585 16.07 9.27 -8.56
N THR A 586 16.83 9.54 -7.50
CA THR A 586 18.05 10.36 -7.59
C THR A 586 19.12 9.66 -8.45
N ASP A 587 18.73 9.15 -9.62
CA ASP A 587 19.56 8.65 -10.70
C ASP A 587 20.01 9.83 -11.56
N THR A 588 21.25 10.22 -11.37
CA THR A 588 21.97 11.14 -12.26
C THR A 588 22.42 10.45 -13.57
N SER A 589 21.76 9.38 -14.01
CA SER A 589 22.29 8.44 -15.01
C SER A 589 21.64 8.51 -16.40
N SER A 590 21.05 9.65 -16.79
CA SER A 590 20.49 9.83 -18.15
C SER A 590 20.82 11.17 -18.84
N GLN A 591 21.99 11.75 -18.59
CA GLN A 591 22.61 12.67 -19.55
C GLN A 591 23.68 11.92 -20.33
N GLY A 592 23.37 11.60 -21.58
CA GLY A 592 24.30 11.01 -22.52
C GLY A 592 25.59 11.84 -22.60
N ASN A 593 26.71 11.13 -22.57
CA ASN A 593 28.02 11.68 -22.87
C ASN A 593 28.01 12.36 -24.24
N ASN A 594 27.92 13.69 -24.25
CA ASN A 594 28.44 14.53 -25.32
C ASN A 594 28.89 15.88 -24.74
N GLY A 595 30.21 16.03 -24.57
CA GLY A 595 30.86 17.34 -24.61
C GLY A 595 31.26 17.97 -23.27
N THR A 596 32.31 17.46 -22.63
CA THR A 596 33.17 18.25 -21.75
C THR A 596 34.01 19.25 -22.57
N THR A 597 33.48 20.44 -22.90
CA THR A 597 34.27 21.69 -23.08
C THR A 597 33.37 22.92 -23.32
N ALA A 598 32.75 23.50 -22.27
CA ALA A 598 32.20 24.86 -22.38
C ALA A 598 31.96 25.63 -21.06
N ALA A 599 31.98 25.00 -19.88
CA ALA A 599 31.57 25.68 -18.63
C ALA A 599 32.73 26.09 -17.70
N LYS A 600 33.84 26.60 -18.26
CA LYS A 600 34.94 27.18 -17.45
C LYS A 600 35.44 28.56 -17.93
N ARG A 601 34.64 29.29 -18.69
CA ARG A 601 34.88 30.71 -19.03
C ARG A 601 33.56 31.48 -19.07
N CYS A 602 33.07 31.89 -17.91
CA CYS A 602 32.16 33.04 -17.78
C CYS A 602 31.97 33.43 -16.29
N PHE A 603 33.06 33.44 -15.53
CA PHE A 603 33.13 34.10 -14.22
C PHE A 603 34.38 34.97 -14.18
N GLU A 604 34.45 35.90 -15.12
CA GLU A 604 35.28 37.10 -15.11
C GLU A 604 34.80 37.97 -16.28
N ALA A 605 34.45 39.23 -15.99
CA ALA A 605 33.93 40.30 -16.86
C ALA A 605 32.40 40.54 -16.88
N ARG A 606 31.84 41.02 -15.76
CA ARG A 606 31.28 42.38 -15.61
C ARG A 606 30.61 42.56 -14.26
#